data_AF-A0AA95N2F6-F1
#
_entry.id   AF-A0AA95N2F6-F1
#
_cell.length_a   1.000
_cell.length_b   1.000
_cell.length_c   1.000
_cell.angle_alpha   90.00
_cell.angle_beta   90.00
_cell.angle_gamma   90.00
#
_symmetry.space_group_name_H-M   'P 1'
#
loop_
_entity.id
_entity.type
_entity.pdbx_description
1 polymer ?
#
loop_
_entity_poly.entity_id
_entity_poly.type
_entity_poly.pdbx_seq_one_letter_code
_entity_poly.pdbx_strand_id
1 'polypeptide(L)' 'MGSKSKEEFSPDEFFYIVKKAYDRGLSDQGVTVAKLIEDLKIDLMKMKVQ' A
#
# COMPACT_ATOMS: atom_id res chain seq x y z
N MET A 1 24.42 24.47 -4.01
CA MET A 1 23.92 23.22 -4.62
C MET A 1 23.83 22.17 -3.54
N GLY A 2 22.69 21.52 -3.37
CA GLY A 2 22.52 20.46 -2.38
C GLY A 2 21.09 20.40 -1.82
N SER A 3 20.09 20.26 -2.69
CA SER A 3 18.73 19.93 -2.26
C SER A 3 18.77 18.48 -1.76
N LYS A 4 18.76 18.30 -0.44
CA LYS A 4 18.45 17.00 0.16
C LYS A 4 17.01 16.67 -0.25
N SER A 5 16.84 15.75 -1.18
CA SER A 5 15.55 15.14 -1.49
C SER A 5 15.02 14.58 -0.17
N LYS A 6 14.04 15.26 0.43
CA LYS A 6 13.26 14.66 1.51
C LYS A 6 12.46 13.56 0.85
N GLU A 7 12.67 12.35 1.34
CA GLU A 7 11.94 11.17 0.97
C GLU A 7 10.46 11.35 1.34
N GLU A 8 9.69 12.04 0.49
CA GLU A 8 8.31 12.40 0.77
C GLU A 8 7.41 11.21 0.48
N PHE A 9 6.89 10.61 1.55
CA PHE A 9 5.78 9.69 1.53
C PHE A 9 4.66 10.25 0.64
N SER A 10 4.32 9.56 -0.45
CA SER A 10 3.21 9.94 -1.33
C SER A 10 1.88 9.50 -0.71
N PRO A 11 1.02 10.43 -0.26
CA PRO A 11 -0.29 10.07 0.27
C PRO A 11 -1.16 9.37 -0.78
N ASP A 12 -1.00 9.73 -2.05
CA ASP A 12 -1.75 9.12 -3.16
C ASP A 12 -1.39 7.64 -3.35
N GLU A 13 -0.12 7.28 -3.17
CA GLU A 13 0.33 5.88 -3.22
C GLU A 13 -0.26 5.07 -2.05
N PHE A 14 -0.33 5.66 -0.86
CA PHE A 14 -0.99 5.04 0.29
C PHE A 14 -2.47 4.79 0.02
N PHE A 15 -3.20 5.82 -0.42
CA PHE A 15 -4.63 5.70 -0.73
C PHE A 15 -4.88 4.64 -1.81
N TYR A 16 -4.03 4.59 -2.82
CA TYR A 16 -4.12 3.57 -3.88
C TYR A 16 -3.96 2.15 -3.32
N ILE A 17 -2.95 1.91 -2.48
CA ILE A 17 -2.69 0.59 -1.87
C ILE A 17 -3.85 0.15 -0.98
N VAL A 18 -4.35 1.04 -0.11
CA VAL A 18 -5.47 0.73 0.80
C VAL A 18 -6.74 0.44 0.01
N LYS A 19 -7.05 1.26 -0.99
CA LYS A 19 -8.24 1.05 -1.84
C LYS A 19 -8.17 -0.27 -2.60
N LYS A 20 -7.02 -0.61 -3.18
CA LYS A 20 -6.79 -1.89 -3.87
C LYS A 20 -7.06 -3.09 -2.95
N ALA A 21 -6.59 -3.05 -1.70
CA ALA A 21 -6.84 -4.12 -0.74
C ALA A 21 -8.33 -4.24 -0.38
N TYR A 22 -9.01 -3.10 -0.19
CA TYR A 22 -10.45 -3.07 0.06
C TYR A 22 -11.26 -3.66 -1.09
N ASP A 23 -11.03 -3.17 -2.32
CA ASP A 23 -11.74 -3.63 -3.51
C ASP A 23 -11.54 -5.14 -3.73
N ARG A 24 -10.32 -5.64 -3.50
CA ARG A 24 -10.02 -7.08 -3.58
C ARG A 24 -10.82 -7.89 -2.57
N GLY A 25 -10.94 -7.41 -1.33
CA GLY A 25 -11.71 -8.09 -0.30
C GLY A 25 -13.21 -8.10 -0.54
N LEU A 26 -13.75 -7.17 -1.33
CA LEU A 26 -15.13 -7.20 -1.78
C LEU A 26 -15.37 -8.16 -2.95
N SER A 27 -14.41 -8.27 -3.87
CA SER A 27 -14.60 -9.01 -5.13
C SER A 27 -14.18 -10.49 -5.06
N ASP A 28 -13.20 -10.83 -4.23
CA ASP A 28 -12.53 -12.14 -4.27
C ASP A 28 -13.05 -13.07 -3.17
N GLN A 29 -13.98 -13.97 -3.55
CA GLN A 29 -14.59 -14.93 -2.62
C GLN A 29 -13.61 -15.97 -2.06
N GLY A 30 -12.43 -16.12 -2.65
CA GLY A 30 -11.39 -17.05 -2.18
C GLY A 30 -10.38 -16.42 -1.23
N VAL A 31 -10.43 -15.11 -1.03
CA VAL A 31 -9.45 -14.40 -0.21
C VAL A 31 -9.93 -14.33 1.25
N THR A 32 -9.04 -14.67 2.17
CA THR A 32 -9.32 -14.51 3.60
C THR A 32 -8.90 -13.13 4.08
N VAL A 33 -9.51 -12.65 5.17
CA VAL A 33 -9.09 -11.41 5.84
C VAL A 33 -7.61 -11.47 6.24
N ALA A 34 -7.13 -12.63 6.71
CA ALA A 34 -5.73 -12.81 7.07
C ALA A 34 -4.80 -12.60 5.86
N LYS A 35 -5.17 -13.15 4.70
CA LYS A 35 -4.39 -12.98 3.47
C LYS A 35 -4.42 -11.54 2.95
N LEU A 36 -5.57 -10.86 3.03
CA LEU A 36 -5.67 -9.45 2.70
C LEU A 36 -4.76 -8.58 3.56
N ILE A 37 -4.72 -8.83 4.87
CA ILE A 37 -3.86 -8.07 5.79
C ILE A 37 -2.38 -8.35 5.54
N GLU A 38 -2.01 -9.61 5.26
CA GLU A 38 -0.64 -9.97 4.90
C GLU A 38 -0.19 -9.24 3.63
N ASP A 39 -1.00 -9.30 2.56
CA ASP A 39 -0.69 -8.66 1.29
C ASP A 39 -0.66 -7.12 1.42
N LEU A 40 -1.58 -6.54 2.20
CA LEU A 40 -1.59 -5.10 2.49
C LEU A 40 -0.33 -4.65 3.22
N LYS A 41 0.14 -5.40 4.22
CA LYS A 41 1.40 -5.09 4.93
C LYS A 41 2.60 -5.11 3.98
N ILE A 42 2.65 -6.08 3.07
CA ILE A 42 3.72 -6.19 2.08
C ILE A 42 3.69 -4.99 1.13
N ASP A 43 2.52 -4.63 0.61
CA ASP A 43 2.38 -3.50 -0.32
C ASP A 43 2.72 -2.16 0.38
N LEU A 44 2.31 -1.98 1.64
CA LEU A 44 2.69 -0.80 2.44
C LEU A 44 4.19 -0.75 2.76
N MET A 45 4.85 -1.88 3.03
CA MET A 45 6.32 -1.91 3.25
C MET A 45 7.11 -1.61 1.98
N LYS A 46 6.51 -1.83 0.80
CA LYS A 46 7.11 -1.49 -0.50
C LYS A 46 6.94 -0.03 -0.87
N MET A 47 6.07 0.72 -0.17
CA MET A 47 6.06 2.17 -0.27
C MET A 47 7.44 2.67 0.16
N LYS A 48 8.26 2.99 -0.83
CA LYS A 48 9.59 3.54 -0.57
C LYS A 48 9.40 4.90 0.07
N VAL A 49 9.87 5.02 1.30
CA VAL A 49 10.50 6.27 1.73
C VAL A 49 11.75 6.34 0.84
N GLN A 50 11.72 7.19 -0.18
CA GLN A 50 12.65 7.18 -1.32
C GLN A 50 13.65 8.31 -1.27
#